data_AF-A0A742J9I1-F1
#
_entry.id   AF-A0A742J9I1-F1
#
_cell.length_a   1.000
_cell.length_b   1.000
_cell.length_c   1.000
_cell.angle_alpha   90.00
_cell.angle_beta   90.00
_cell.angle_gamma   90.00
#
_symmetry.space_group_name_H-M   'P 1'
#
loop_
_entity.id
_entity.type
_entity.pdbx_description
1 polymer ?
#
loop_
_entity_poly.entity_id
_entity_poly.type
_entity_poly.pdbx_seq_one_letter_code
_entity_poly.pdbx_strand_id
1 'polypeptide(L)' 'MTFEQKKARAIALMDSKKMWRSNYAPPLLRILWRLGIRLPPLPFMPFWQVAVLTGGLWGTSWGCAMW' A
#
# COMPACT_ATOMS: atom_id res chain seq x y z
N MET A 1 14.45 -12.89 -8.51
CA MET A 1 13.56 -11.76 -8.84
C MET A 1 13.79 -10.62 -7.87
N THR A 2 14.20 -9.46 -8.36
CA THR A 2 14.34 -8.24 -7.56
C THR A 2 12.98 -7.69 -7.13
N PHE A 3 12.95 -6.93 -6.04
CA PHE A 3 11.75 -6.26 -5.53
C PHE A 3 11.06 -5.41 -6.62
N GLU A 4 11.86 -4.70 -7.43
CA GLU A 4 11.38 -3.90 -8.56
C GLU A 4 10.67 -4.75 -9.63
N GLN A 5 11.21 -5.92 -9.97
CA GLN A 5 10.56 -6.83 -10.92
C GLN A 5 9.23 -7.38 -10.38
N LYS A 6 9.17 -7.73 -9.08
CA LYS A 6 7.92 -8.19 -8.45
C LYS A 6 6.88 -7.08 -8.42
N LYS A 7 7.29 -5.84 -8.11
CA LYS A 7 6.43 -4.66 -8.13
C LYS A 7 5.91 -4.38 -9.54
N ALA A 8 6.78 -4.37 -10.56
CA ALA A 8 6.39 -4.12 -11.95
C ALA A 8 5.39 -5.18 -12.45
N ARG A 9 5.62 -6.46 -12.13
CA ARG A 9 4.72 -7.56 -12.51
C ARG A 9 3.36 -7.46 -11.81
N ALA A 10 3.35 -7.11 -10.52
CA ALA A 10 2.11 -6.89 -9.78
C ALA A 10 1.32 -5.70 -10.35
N ILE A 11 2.00 -4.60 -10.70
CA ILE A 11 1.37 -3.43 -11.32
C ILE A 11 0.77 -3.80 -12.68
N ALA A 12 1.51 -4.51 -13.54
CA ALA A 12 1.02 -4.95 -14.85
C ALA A 12 -0.20 -5.89 -14.74
N LEU A 13 -0.21 -6.79 -13.75
CA LEU A 13 -1.35 -7.66 -13.48
C LEU A 13 -2.59 -6.86 -13.03
N MET A 14 -2.40 -5.86 -12.16
CA MET A 14 -3.50 -5.02 -11.68
C MET A 14 -4.04 -4.09 -12.78
N ASP A 15 -3.17 -3.58 -13.64
CA ASP A 15 -3.55 -2.79 -14.82
C ASP A 15 -4.38 -3.62 -15.81
N SER A 16 -3.95 -4.86 -16.07
CA SER A 16 -4.71 -5.81 -16.91
C SER A 16 -6.10 -6.16 -16.35
N LYS A 17 -6.28 -6.07 -15.03
CA LYS A 17 -7.57 -6.32 -14.34
C LYS A 17 -8.48 -5.10 -14.29
N LYS A 18 -8.15 -4.00 -14.99
CA LYS A 18 -8.87 -2.70 -14.92
C LYS A 18 -9.03 -2.15 -13.49
N MET A 19 -8.13 -2.50 -12.57
CA MET A 19 -8.15 -1.89 -11.24
C MET A 19 -7.73 -0.43 -11.34
N TRP A 20 -8.46 0.45 -10.66
CA TRP A 20 -8.09 1.85 -10.62
C TRP A 20 -6.73 2.03 -9.90
N ARG A 21 -5.85 2.86 -10.48
CA ARG A 21 -4.50 3.15 -9.94
C ARG A 21 -4.51 3.60 -8.48
N SER A 22 -5.52 4.35 -8.11
CA SER A 22 -5.78 4.82 -6.75
C SER A 22 -6.00 3.67 -5.76
N ASN A 23 -6.53 2.53 -6.22
CA ASN A 23 -6.87 1.40 -5.38
C ASN A 23 -5.66 0.50 -5.05
N TYR A 24 -4.69 0.39 -5.97
CA TYR A 24 -3.48 -0.41 -5.74
C TYR A 24 -2.22 0.39 -5.40
N ALA A 25 -2.21 1.69 -5.68
CA ALA A 25 -1.11 2.60 -5.36
C ALA A 25 -1.66 3.91 -4.76
N PRO A 26 -2.26 3.85 -3.55
CA PRO A 26 -2.77 5.03 -2.88
C PRO A 26 -1.66 6.05 -2.60
N PRO A 27 -1.99 7.34 -2.44
CA PRO A 27 -1.02 8.43 -2.26
C PRO A 27 -0.01 8.14 -1.15
N LEU A 28 -0.49 7.54 -0.05
CA LEU A 28 0.31 7.16 1.10
C LEU A 28 1.41 6.15 0.73
N LEU A 29 1.07 5.08 0.00
CA LEU A 29 2.04 4.09 -0.49
C LEU A 29 3.07 4.71 -1.44
N ARG A 30 2.65 5.69 -2.23
CA ARG A 30 3.53 6.42 -3.16
C ARG A 30 4.55 7.29 -2.41
N ILE A 31 4.16 7.88 -1.28
CA ILE A 31 5.06 8.60 -0.37
C ILE A 31 6.05 7.62 0.28
N LEU A 32 5.58 6.47 0.79
CA LEU A 32 6.47 5.46 1.36
C LEU A 32 7.49 4.94 0.34
N TRP A 33 7.10 4.76 -0.93
CA TRP A 33 8.04 4.42 -2.01
C TRP A 33 9.07 5.52 -2.27
N ARG A 34 8.67 6.79 -2.20
CA ARG A 34 9.60 7.93 -2.33
C ARG A 34 10.60 8.01 -1.18
N LEU A 35 10.19 7.59 0.02
CA LEU A 35 11.05 7.50 1.21
C LEU A 35 11.98 6.27 1.18
N GLY A 36 12.00 5.49 0.09
CA GLY A 36 12.84 4.31 -0.05
C GLY A 36 12.28 3.04 0.61
N ILE A 37 11.06 3.09 1.15
CA ILE A 37 10.43 1.96 1.79
C ILE A 37 9.89 1.02 0.71
N ARG A 38 10.45 -0.19 0.66
CA ARG A 38 10.10 -1.24 -0.32
C ARG A 38 8.83 -2.00 0.10
N LEU A 39 7.68 -1.33 0.03
CA LEU A 39 6.38 -1.96 0.30
C LEU A 39 5.73 -2.52 -0.98
N PRO A 40 5.23 -3.77 -0.96
CA PRO A 40 4.41 -4.29 -2.05
C PRO A 40 3.08 -3.52 -2.14
N PRO A 41 2.43 -3.50 -3.32
CA PRO A 41 1.10 -2.93 -3.46
C PRO A 41 0.08 -3.59 -2.52
N LEU A 42 -0.92 -2.83 -2.07
CA LEU A 42 -1.91 -3.22 -1.04
C LEU A 42 -2.44 -4.68 -1.17
N PRO A 43 -2.86 -5.17 -2.36
CA PRO A 43 -3.42 -6.51 -2.50
C PRO A 43 -2.39 -7.64 -2.29
N PHE A 44 -1.10 -7.30 -2.30
CA PHE A 44 0.03 -8.24 -2.17
C PHE A 44 0.78 -8.05 -0.85
N MET A 45 0.24 -7.23 0.04
CA MET A 45 0.85 -6.90 1.31
C MET A 45 0.50 -7.97 2.36
N PRO A 46 1.47 -8.47 3.17
CA PRO A 46 1.17 -9.41 4.25
C PRO A 46 0.23 -8.77 5.27
N PHE A 47 -0.64 -9.59 5.86
CA PHE A 47 -1.70 -9.15 6.75
C PHE A 47 -1.22 -8.19 7.86
N TRP A 48 -0.07 -8.46 8.48
CA TRP A 48 0.49 -7.61 9.54
C TRP A 48 0.84 -6.20 9.08
N GLN A 49 1.37 -6.04 7.87
CA GLN A 49 1.70 -4.72 7.32
C GLN A 49 0.44 -3.93 7.02
N VAL A 50 -0.61 -4.58 6.50
CA VAL A 50 -1.92 -3.96 6.30
C VAL A 50 -2.51 -3.55 7.64
N ALA A 51 -2.56 -4.46 8.62
CA ALA A 51 -3.13 -4.21 9.94
C ALA A 51 -2.44 -3.04 10.67
N VAL A 52 -1.12 -2.93 10.61
CA VAL A 52 -0.39 -1.80 11.21
C VAL A 52 -0.64 -0.49 10.45
N LEU A 53 -0.62 -0.52 9.11
CA LEU A 53 -0.84 0.69 8.30
C LEU A 53 -2.26 1.24 8.44
N THR A 54 -3.27 0.40 8.20
CA THR A 54 -4.68 0.85 8.26
C THR A 54 -5.17 0.97 9.69
N GLY A 55 -4.80 0.04 10.58
CA GLY A 55 -5.16 0.07 11.99
C GLY A 55 -4.48 1.22 12.73
N GLY A 56 -3.21 1.53 12.42
CA GLY A 56 -2.52 2.69 12.98
C GLY A 56 -3.15 4.00 12.53
N LEU A 57 -3.34 4.19 11.21
CA LEU A 57 -3.99 5.41 10.69
C LEU A 57 -5.40 5.61 11.25
N TRP A 58 -6.22 4.55 11.24
CA TRP A 58 -7.58 4.61 11.76
C TRP A 58 -7.60 4.82 13.27
N GLY A 59 -6.80 4.06 14.01
CA GLY A 59 -6.71 4.12 15.46
C GLY A 59 -6.22 5.49 15.95
N THR A 60 -5.18 6.05 15.33
CA THR A 60 -4.71 7.41 15.66
C THR A 60 -5.74 8.46 15.29
N SER A 61 -6.34 8.39 14.09
CA SER A 61 -7.34 9.37 13.66
C SER A 61 -8.57 9.36 14.57
N TRP A 62 -9.06 8.16 14.93
CA TRP A 62 -10.20 7.99 15.82
C TRP A 62 -9.86 8.39 17.25
N GLY A 63 -8.68 8.02 17.74
CA GLY A 63 -8.19 8.41 19.06
C GLY A 63 -8.12 9.93 19.20
N CYS A 64 -7.57 10.63 18.21
CA CYS A 64 -7.54 12.10 18.18
C CYS A 64 -8.89 12.77 17.93
N ALA A 65 -9.87 12.07 17.35
CA ALA A 65 -11.21 12.62 17.15
C ALA A 65 -12.09 12.47 18.40
N MET A 66 -11.81 11.48 19.26
CA MET A 66 -12.61 11.20 20.45
C MET A 66 -12.04 11.80 21.75
N TRP A 67 -10.78 12.22 21.76
CA TRP A 67 -10.09 12.87 22.87
C TRP A 67 -9.60 14.26 22.47
#